data_AF-A0A8H4RAF4-F1
#
_entry.id   AF-A0A8H4RAF4-F1
#
_cell.length_a   1.000
_cell.length_b   1.000
_cell.length_c   1.000
_cell.angle_alpha   90.00
_cell.angle_beta   90.00
_cell.angle_gamma   90.00
#
_symmetry.space_group_name_H-M   'P 1'
#
loop_
_entity.id
_entity.type
_entity.pdbx_description
1 polymer ?
#
loop_
_entity_poly.entity_id
_entity_poly.type
_entity_poly.pdbx_seq_one_letter_code
_entity_poly.pdbx_strand_id
1 'polypeptide(L)'
;MLYEETYEARENRRRSSQSSSQLSITFITIAFIDLVLTGYIITVFDGDTFHSFALTFISFTWTFFFMLYIFITPSWLPAFYHYWTHLGLEITAFALWISDFSLLCWETMLGDGTLGVYSTGLDPTLAASAARPIVKVAVDCGKAADVLSCLNWILFGTTLILFVRRERALRQQQHGQRVEHEYWVGY
;
A
#
# COMPACT_ATOMS: atom_id res chain seq x y z
N MET A 1 -12.59 41.28 2.88
CA MET A 1 -12.02 40.45 3.96
C MET A 1 -12.78 39.15 4.16
N LEU A 2 -14.05 39.14 4.59
CA LEU A 2 -14.81 37.88 4.84
C LEU A 2 -15.00 37.00 3.58
N TYR A 3 -15.03 37.60 2.39
CA TYR A 3 -15.16 36.86 1.11
C TYR A 3 -13.87 36.15 0.68
N GLU A 4 -12.69 36.75 0.90
CA GLU A 4 -11.40 36.14 0.52
C GLU A 4 -11.09 34.93 1.40
N GLU A 5 -11.39 35.03 2.70
CA GLU A 5 -11.20 33.94 3.66
C GLU A 5 -12.03 32.70 3.29
N THR A 6 -13.24 32.91 2.76
CA THR A 6 -14.08 31.79 2.27
C THR A 6 -13.60 31.18 0.96
N TYR A 7 -12.89 31.95 0.12
CA TYR A 7 -12.38 31.47 -1.16
C TYR A 7 -11.13 30.61 -0.95
N GLU A 8 -10.17 31.09 -0.14
CA GLU A 8 -8.98 30.32 0.23
C GLU A 8 -9.32 29.03 0.99
N ALA A 9 -10.32 29.08 1.89
CA ALA A 9 -10.78 27.90 2.61
C ALA A 9 -11.48 26.85 1.72
N ARG A 10 -12.06 27.26 0.58
CA ARG A 10 -12.62 26.33 -0.42
C ARG A 10 -11.53 25.76 -1.31
N GLU A 11 -10.56 26.56 -1.70
CA GLU A 11 -9.47 26.10 -2.56
C GLU A 11 -8.53 25.12 -1.84
N ASN A 12 -8.21 25.37 -0.57
CA ASN A 12 -7.46 24.43 0.26
C ASN A 12 -8.21 23.10 0.49
N ARG A 13 -9.54 23.13 0.56
CA ARG A 13 -10.38 21.91 0.62
C ARG A 13 -10.37 21.13 -0.70
N ARG A 14 -10.35 21.81 -1.84
CA ARG A 14 -10.25 21.14 -3.15
C ARG A 14 -8.88 20.50 -3.35
N ARG A 15 -7.79 21.21 -3.02
CA ARG A 15 -6.42 20.68 -3.12
C ARG A 15 -6.20 19.45 -2.22
N SER A 16 -6.72 19.47 -1.00
CA SER A 16 -6.65 18.32 -0.08
C SER A 16 -7.52 17.15 -0.52
N SER A 17 -8.68 17.39 -1.14
CA SER A 17 -9.50 16.32 -1.71
C SER A 17 -8.85 15.70 -2.96
N GLN A 18 -8.25 16.52 -3.82
CA GLN A 18 -7.60 16.05 -5.05
C GLN A 18 -6.35 15.22 -4.74
N SER A 19 -5.50 15.65 -3.79
CA SER A 19 -4.31 14.89 -3.40
C SER A 19 -4.64 13.51 -2.81
N SER A 20 -5.71 13.42 -2.01
CA SER A 20 -6.15 12.14 -1.45
C SER A 20 -6.60 11.15 -2.52
N SER A 21 -7.33 11.62 -3.54
CA SER A 21 -7.80 10.76 -4.64
C SER A 21 -6.66 10.23 -5.51
N GLN A 22 -5.62 11.04 -5.73
CA GLN A 22 -4.44 10.66 -6.51
C GLN A 22 -3.60 9.58 -5.81
N LEU A 23 -3.47 9.67 -4.48
CA LEU A 23 -2.77 8.66 -3.69
C LEU A 23 -3.49 7.31 -3.75
N SER A 24 -4.82 7.29 -3.59
CA SER A 24 -5.65 6.08 -3.69
C SER A 24 -5.49 5.34 -5.02
N ILE A 25 -5.49 6.06 -6.14
CA ILE A 25 -5.29 5.46 -7.47
C ILE A 25 -3.87 4.89 -7.60
N THR A 26 -2.88 5.58 -7.04
CA THR A 26 -1.48 5.15 -7.06
C THR A 26 -1.31 3.83 -6.32
N PHE A 27 -1.91 3.68 -5.12
CA PHE A 27 -1.88 2.43 -4.36
C PHE A 27 -2.42 1.23 -5.13
N ILE A 28 -3.60 1.38 -5.75
CA ILE A 28 -4.22 0.28 -6.53
C ILE A 28 -3.34 -0.06 -7.73
N THR A 29 -2.81 0.96 -8.42
CA THR A 29 -2.02 0.74 -9.63
C THR A 29 -0.73 -0.01 -9.31
N ILE A 30 -0.02 0.42 -8.26
CA ILE A 30 1.21 -0.26 -7.81
C ILE A 30 0.88 -1.70 -7.38
N ALA A 31 -0.16 -1.88 -6.55
CA ALA A 31 -0.58 -3.21 -6.10
C ALA A 31 -0.99 -4.13 -7.26
N PHE A 32 -1.62 -3.60 -8.30
CA PHE A 32 -2.01 -4.36 -9.48
C PHE A 32 -0.79 -4.78 -10.32
N ILE A 33 0.17 -3.86 -10.53
CA ILE A 33 1.41 -4.18 -11.25
C ILE A 33 2.17 -5.28 -10.49
N ASP A 34 2.24 -5.16 -9.17
CA ASP A 34 2.91 -6.14 -8.31
C ASP A 34 2.25 -7.53 -8.40
N LEU A 35 0.91 -7.58 -8.41
CA LEU A 35 0.15 -8.81 -8.66
C LEU A 35 0.46 -9.43 -10.04
N VAL A 36 0.58 -8.62 -11.08
CA VAL A 36 0.90 -9.12 -12.43
C VAL A 36 2.32 -9.67 -12.50
N LEU A 37 3.29 -8.99 -11.87
CA LEU A 37 4.68 -9.44 -11.82
C LEU A 37 4.82 -10.76 -11.05
N THR A 38 4.23 -10.85 -9.86
CA THR A 38 4.24 -12.08 -9.05
C THR A 38 3.48 -13.22 -9.74
N GLY A 39 2.38 -12.92 -10.41
CA GLY A 39 1.67 -13.88 -11.27
C GLY A 39 2.54 -14.43 -12.40
N TYR A 40 3.31 -13.57 -13.07
CA TYR A 40 4.26 -14.02 -14.11
C TYR A 40 5.34 -14.94 -13.52
N ILE A 41 5.88 -14.62 -12.34
CA ILE A 41 6.88 -15.45 -11.66
C ILE A 41 6.33 -16.85 -11.39
N ILE A 42 5.10 -16.95 -10.84
CA ILE A 42 4.42 -18.24 -10.60
C ILE A 42 4.34 -19.07 -11.88
N THR A 43 4.03 -18.46 -13.03
CA THR A 43 3.94 -19.20 -14.31
C THR A 43 5.27 -19.72 -14.81
N VAL A 44 6.38 -19.06 -14.50
CA VAL A 44 7.72 -19.49 -14.92
C VAL A 44 8.27 -20.61 -14.04
N PHE A 45 7.91 -20.61 -12.75
CA PHE A 45 8.33 -21.62 -11.77
C PHE A 45 7.30 -22.74 -11.58
N ASP A 46 6.37 -22.93 -12.54
CA ASP A 46 5.34 -23.99 -12.55
C ASP A 46 4.53 -24.11 -11.24
N GLY A 47 4.36 -23.00 -10.51
CA GLY A 47 3.55 -22.95 -9.31
C GLY A 47 4.15 -23.56 -8.05
N ASP A 48 5.37 -24.10 -8.08
CA ASP A 48 6.01 -24.67 -6.88
C ASP A 48 6.21 -23.60 -5.79
N THR A 49 6.38 -22.34 -6.21
CA THR A 49 6.52 -21.15 -5.35
C THR A 49 5.18 -20.44 -5.05
N PHE A 50 4.03 -21.02 -5.43
CA PHE A 50 2.73 -20.36 -5.26
C PHE A 50 2.43 -19.98 -3.80
N HIS A 51 2.89 -20.80 -2.85
CA HIS A 51 2.73 -20.55 -1.42
C HIS A 51 3.45 -19.27 -0.97
N SER A 52 4.58 -18.94 -1.60
CA SER A 52 5.32 -17.72 -1.34
C SER A 52 4.57 -16.49 -1.84
N PHE A 53 4.01 -16.56 -3.06
CA PHE A 53 3.33 -15.40 -3.68
C PHE A 53 1.85 -15.24 -3.31
N ALA A 54 1.28 -16.16 -2.55
CA ALA A 54 -0.11 -16.08 -2.08
C ALA A 54 -0.38 -14.82 -1.25
N LEU A 55 0.64 -14.33 -0.53
CA LEU A 55 0.52 -13.13 0.29
C LEU A 55 0.33 -11.86 -0.57
N THR A 56 0.95 -11.79 -1.75
CA THR A 56 0.77 -10.68 -2.70
C THR A 56 -0.67 -10.59 -3.20
N PHE A 57 -1.32 -11.74 -3.45
CA PHE A 57 -2.73 -11.79 -3.81
C PHE A 57 -3.64 -11.28 -2.67
N ILE A 58 -3.33 -11.65 -1.42
CA ILE A 58 -4.05 -11.19 -0.23
C ILE A 58 -3.86 -9.68 -0.06
N SER A 59 -2.63 -9.18 -0.15
CA SER A 59 -2.29 -7.75 -0.06
C SER A 59 -3.01 -6.91 -1.10
N PHE A 60 -3.05 -7.38 -2.36
CA PHE A 60 -3.81 -6.73 -3.43
C PHE A 60 -5.31 -6.72 -3.12
N THR A 61 -5.88 -7.87 -2.77
CA THR A 61 -7.32 -8.01 -2.47
C THR A 61 -7.73 -7.12 -1.32
N TRP A 62 -6.92 -7.06 -0.25
CA TRP A 62 -7.15 -6.18 0.87
C TRP A 62 -7.08 -4.71 0.47
N THR A 63 -6.09 -4.33 -0.33
CA THR A 63 -5.94 -2.96 -0.86
C THR A 63 -7.15 -2.57 -1.69
N PHE A 64 -7.68 -3.48 -2.51
CA PHE A 64 -8.90 -3.26 -3.28
C PHE A 64 -10.11 -3.01 -2.38
N PHE A 65 -10.33 -3.84 -1.35
CA PHE A 65 -11.42 -3.64 -0.39
C PHE A 65 -11.28 -2.35 0.42
N PHE A 66 -10.07 -2.02 0.83
CA PHE A 66 -9.79 -0.77 1.54
C PHE A 66 -10.15 0.44 0.68
N MET A 67 -9.79 0.42 -0.61
CA MET A 67 -10.12 1.50 -1.53
C MET A 67 -11.61 1.57 -1.83
N LEU A 68 -12.26 0.42 -1.98
CA LEU A 68 -13.70 0.34 -2.13
C LEU A 68 -14.41 0.96 -0.92
N TYR A 69 -13.92 0.69 0.29
CA TYR A 69 -14.41 1.34 1.51
C TYR A 69 -14.20 2.86 1.49
N ILE A 70 -13.02 3.35 1.09
CA ILE A 70 -12.72 4.79 1.03
C ILE A 70 -13.56 5.53 -0.02
N PHE A 71 -13.82 4.92 -1.19
CA PHE A 71 -14.53 5.59 -2.27
C PHE A 71 -16.06 5.48 -2.13
N ILE A 72 -16.56 4.29 -1.79
CA ILE A 72 -18.02 4.03 -1.77
C ILE A 72 -18.65 4.61 -0.51
N THR A 73 -18.04 4.39 0.66
CA THR A 73 -18.66 4.76 1.94
C THR A 73 -18.98 6.25 2.06
N PRO A 74 -18.05 7.21 1.83
CA PRO A 74 -18.39 8.62 1.92
C PRO A 74 -19.33 9.11 0.81
N SER A 75 -19.34 8.44 -0.35
CA SER A 75 -20.14 8.86 -1.51
C SER A 75 -21.60 8.39 -1.41
N TRP A 76 -21.84 7.18 -0.91
CA TRP A 76 -23.16 6.54 -0.90
C TRP A 76 -23.76 6.40 0.51
N LEU A 77 -22.91 6.23 1.52
CA LEU A 77 -23.31 5.85 2.87
C LEU A 77 -22.45 6.58 3.94
N PRO A 78 -22.47 7.94 3.97
CA PRO A 78 -21.58 8.72 4.84
C PRO A 78 -21.78 8.41 6.34
N ALA A 79 -22.97 7.96 6.74
CA ALA A 79 -23.27 7.54 8.11
C ALA A 79 -22.51 6.28 8.55
N PHE A 80 -22.06 5.45 7.60
CA PHE A 80 -21.31 4.22 7.88
C PHE A 80 -19.79 4.42 7.88
N TYR A 81 -19.32 5.63 7.55
CA TYR A 81 -17.88 5.91 7.59
C TYR A 81 -17.40 6.05 9.03
N HIS A 82 -16.73 5.01 9.53
CA HIS A 82 -16.24 4.95 10.89
C HIS A 82 -14.71 5.12 10.94
N TYR A 83 -14.24 5.98 11.84
CA TYR A 83 -12.81 6.25 12.06
C TYR A 83 -12.01 4.99 12.40
N TRP A 84 -12.45 4.23 13.42
CA TRP A 84 -11.79 3.00 13.84
C TRP A 84 -11.67 1.95 12.74
N THR A 85 -12.68 1.86 11.86
CA THR A 85 -12.64 0.95 10.71
C THR A 85 -11.60 1.39 9.69
N HIS A 86 -11.55 2.68 9.34
CA HIS A 86 -10.50 3.18 8.43
C HIS A 86 -9.11 2.89 9.00
N LEU A 87 -8.88 3.25 10.26
CA LEU A 87 -7.60 3.04 10.92
C LEU A 87 -7.22 1.55 10.96
N GLY A 88 -8.18 0.68 11.26
CA GLY A 88 -7.97 -0.76 11.28
C GLY A 88 -7.58 -1.29 9.90
N LEU A 89 -8.32 -0.90 8.85
CA LEU A 89 -8.02 -1.31 7.47
C LEU A 89 -6.63 -0.85 7.02
N GLU A 90 -6.23 0.36 7.40
CA GLU A 90 -4.94 0.94 7.05
C GLU A 90 -3.77 0.27 7.81
N ILE A 91 -3.93 -0.04 9.10
CA ILE A 91 -2.95 -0.82 9.88
C ILE A 91 -2.78 -2.22 9.28
N THR A 92 -3.88 -2.89 8.93
CA THR A 92 -3.82 -4.22 8.31
C THR A 92 -3.15 -4.16 6.94
N ALA A 93 -3.44 -3.13 6.13
CA ALA A 93 -2.78 -2.94 4.85
C ALA A 93 -1.26 -2.73 5.04
N PHE A 94 -0.87 -1.88 6.00
CA PHE A 94 0.54 -1.67 6.34
C PHE A 94 1.25 -2.96 6.75
N ALA A 95 0.60 -3.78 7.58
CA ALA A 95 1.13 -5.07 8.03
C ALA A 95 1.24 -6.10 6.88
N LEU A 96 0.25 -6.14 5.97
CA LEU A 96 0.29 -7.02 4.81
C LEU A 96 1.42 -6.63 3.85
N TRP A 97 1.57 -5.34 3.53
CA TRP A 97 2.60 -4.87 2.61
C TRP A 97 4.03 -5.03 3.16
N ILE A 98 4.26 -4.90 4.47
CA ILE A 98 5.59 -5.20 5.03
C ILE A 98 5.90 -6.71 5.02
N SER A 99 4.90 -7.56 5.28
CA SER A 99 5.06 -9.01 5.18
C SER A 99 5.31 -9.45 3.75
N ASP A 100 4.60 -8.85 2.79
CA ASP A 100 4.76 -9.11 1.36
C ASP A 100 6.15 -8.72 0.87
N PHE A 101 6.59 -7.50 1.18
CA PHE A 101 7.95 -7.05 0.90
C PHE A 101 8.99 -7.99 1.50
N SER A 102 8.86 -8.37 2.78
CA SER A 102 9.82 -9.27 3.42
C SER A 102 9.92 -10.64 2.73
N LEU A 103 8.79 -11.13 2.23
CA LEU A 103 8.69 -12.43 1.57
C LEU A 103 9.23 -12.36 0.13
N LEU A 104 8.91 -11.31 -0.63
CA LEU A 104 9.47 -11.05 -1.96
C LEU A 104 10.99 -10.87 -1.90
N CYS A 105 11.49 -10.16 -0.90
CA CYS A 105 12.92 -10.01 -0.62
C CYS A 105 13.59 -11.38 -0.42
N TRP A 106 12.97 -12.28 0.35
CA TRP A 106 13.48 -13.65 0.54
C TRP A 106 13.53 -14.45 -0.77
N GLU A 107 12.45 -14.47 -1.53
CA GLU A 107 12.36 -15.22 -2.80
C GLU A 107 13.32 -14.69 -3.85
N THR A 108 13.48 -13.37 -3.95
CA THR A 108 14.42 -12.75 -4.90
C THR A 108 15.87 -13.02 -4.53
N MET A 109 16.22 -13.02 -3.24
CA MET A 109 17.55 -13.42 -2.77
C MET A 109 17.86 -14.88 -3.11
N LEU A 110 16.88 -15.79 -2.93
CA LEU A 110 17.04 -17.20 -3.28
C LEU A 110 17.19 -17.37 -4.81
N GLY A 111 16.38 -16.66 -5.60
CA GLY A 111 16.47 -16.63 -7.06
C GLY A 111 17.82 -16.12 -7.57
N ASP A 112 18.39 -15.09 -6.96
CA ASP A 112 19.70 -14.54 -7.34
C ASP A 112 20.85 -15.49 -6.94
N GLY A 113 20.75 -16.11 -5.76
CA GLY A 113 21.74 -17.08 -5.27
C GLY A 113 21.80 -18.33 -6.16
N THR A 114 20.65 -18.83 -6.60
CA THR A 114 20.60 -19.97 -7.52
C THR A 114 21.24 -19.62 -8.87
N LEU A 115 20.87 -18.48 -9.49
CA LEU A 115 21.53 -17.97 -10.71
C LEU A 115 23.06 -17.84 -10.56
N GLY A 116 23.52 -17.37 -9.40
CA GLY A 116 24.93 -17.26 -9.06
C GLY A 116 25.65 -18.61 -9.04
N VAL A 117 25.07 -19.63 -8.38
CA VAL A 117 25.64 -20.99 -8.32
C VAL A 117 25.69 -21.62 -9.71
N TYR A 118 24.66 -21.43 -10.54
CA TYR A 118 24.64 -21.96 -11.91
C TYR A 118 25.72 -21.34 -12.82
N SER A 119 26.07 -20.07 -12.60
CA SER A 119 27.15 -19.41 -13.33
C SER A 119 28.54 -19.98 -13.03
N THR A 120 28.71 -20.66 -11.87
CA THR A 120 29.99 -21.25 -11.45
C THR A 120 30.23 -22.67 -11.98
N GLY A 121 29.29 -23.25 -12.73
CA GLY A 121 29.49 -24.49 -13.48
C GLY A 121 29.57 -25.77 -12.65
N LEU A 122 29.13 -25.74 -11.38
CA LEU A 122 29.24 -26.89 -10.46
C LEU A 122 28.33 -28.08 -10.82
N ASP A 123 27.26 -27.87 -11.60
CA ASP A 123 26.39 -28.94 -12.08
C ASP A 123 25.83 -28.64 -13.49
N PRO A 124 26.21 -29.42 -14.53
CA PRO A 124 25.84 -29.13 -15.92
C PRO A 124 24.34 -29.32 -16.22
N THR A 125 23.63 -30.14 -15.44
CA THR A 125 22.19 -30.35 -15.62
C THR A 125 21.37 -29.17 -15.10
N LEU A 126 21.77 -28.63 -13.95
CA LEU A 126 21.14 -27.47 -13.36
C LEU A 126 21.53 -26.17 -14.08
N ALA A 127 22.76 -26.07 -14.60
CA ALA A 127 23.21 -24.94 -15.42
C ALA A 127 22.38 -24.77 -16.71
N ALA A 128 21.94 -25.87 -17.33
CA ALA A 128 21.07 -25.83 -18.51
C ALA A 128 19.65 -25.31 -18.21
N SER A 129 19.13 -25.59 -17.02
CA SER A 129 17.83 -25.11 -16.54
C SER A 129 17.86 -23.60 -16.24
N ALA A 130 18.96 -23.14 -15.66
CA ALA A 130 19.21 -21.75 -15.30
C ALA A 130 19.62 -20.84 -16.47
N ALA A 131 20.23 -21.43 -17.51
CA ALA A 131 20.58 -20.73 -18.74
C ALA A 131 19.35 -20.28 -19.55
N ARG A 132 18.14 -20.69 -19.15
CA ARG A 132 16.93 -20.25 -19.83
C ARG A 132 16.73 -18.74 -19.56
N PRO A 133 16.70 -17.89 -20.60
CA PRO A 133 16.56 -16.45 -20.43
C PRO A 133 15.28 -16.07 -19.67
N ILE A 134 14.25 -16.93 -19.73
CA ILE A 134 12.97 -16.74 -19.03
C ILE A 134 13.12 -16.73 -17.50
N VAL A 135 14.06 -17.50 -16.93
CA VAL A 135 14.29 -17.60 -15.48
C VAL A 135 14.92 -16.31 -14.97
N LYS A 136 15.89 -15.77 -15.72
CA LYS A 136 16.50 -14.47 -15.39
C LYS A 136 15.46 -13.35 -15.40
N VAL A 137 14.62 -13.30 -16.43
CA VAL A 137 13.54 -12.30 -16.52
C VAL A 137 12.57 -12.44 -15.34
N ALA A 138 12.23 -13.66 -14.93
CA ALA A 138 11.37 -13.86 -13.76
C ALA A 138 12.01 -13.35 -12.47
N VAL A 139 13.31 -13.57 -12.26
CA VAL A 139 14.03 -13.02 -11.09
C VAL A 139 14.07 -11.49 -11.15
N ASP A 140 14.31 -10.89 -12.32
CA ASP A 140 14.30 -9.42 -12.49
C ASP A 140 12.89 -8.85 -12.24
N CYS A 141 11.83 -9.54 -12.68
CA CYS A 141 10.44 -9.20 -12.33
C CYS A 141 10.20 -9.27 -10.82
N GLY A 142 10.76 -10.27 -10.12
CA GLY A 142 10.68 -10.38 -8.67
C GLY A 142 11.36 -9.20 -7.96
N LYS A 143 12.53 -8.78 -8.44
CA LYS A 143 13.22 -7.59 -7.91
C LYS A 143 12.41 -6.31 -8.13
N ALA A 144 11.75 -6.19 -9.28
CA ALA A 144 10.84 -5.07 -9.55
C ALA A 144 9.61 -5.10 -8.62
N ALA A 145 9.00 -6.27 -8.42
CA ALA A 145 7.90 -6.49 -7.49
C ALA A 145 8.28 -6.09 -6.05
N ASP A 146 9.45 -6.53 -5.58
CA ASP A 146 9.99 -6.18 -4.25
C ASP A 146 10.06 -4.66 -4.02
N VAL A 147 10.57 -3.91 -5.01
CA VAL A 147 10.62 -2.44 -4.94
C VAL A 147 9.22 -1.83 -4.89
N LEU A 148 8.27 -2.35 -5.67
CA LEU A 148 6.89 -1.86 -5.68
C LEU A 148 6.17 -2.15 -4.36
N SER A 149 6.38 -3.33 -3.78
CA SER A 149 5.84 -3.72 -2.47
C SER A 149 6.40 -2.82 -1.35
N CYS A 150 7.72 -2.53 -1.39
CA CYS A 150 8.35 -1.57 -0.49
C CYS A 150 7.77 -0.15 -0.62
N LEU A 151 7.54 0.32 -1.86
CA LEU A 151 6.91 1.62 -2.10
C LEU A 151 5.49 1.67 -1.54
N ASN A 152 4.68 0.63 -1.74
CA ASN A 152 3.35 0.55 -1.15
C ASN A 152 3.41 0.60 0.37
N TRP A 153 4.32 -0.16 1.00
CA TRP A 153 4.53 -0.14 2.43
C TRP A 153 4.86 1.27 2.96
N ILE A 154 5.80 1.98 2.32
CA ILE A 154 6.18 3.36 2.70
C ILE A 154 4.99 4.31 2.55
N LEU A 155 4.24 4.19 1.46
CA LEU A 155 3.08 5.04 1.21
C LEU A 155 1.99 4.81 2.27
N PHE A 156 1.67 3.55 2.60
CA PHE A 156 0.72 3.21 3.67
C PHE A 156 1.21 3.69 5.05
N GLY A 157 2.52 3.58 5.32
CA GLY A 157 3.10 4.13 6.55
C GLY A 157 2.96 5.65 6.63
N THR A 158 3.16 6.32 5.49
CA THR A 158 3.03 7.79 5.40
C THR A 158 1.58 8.23 5.59
N THR A 159 0.61 7.57 4.95
CA THR A 159 -0.80 7.91 5.10
C THR A 159 -1.29 7.68 6.52
N LEU A 160 -0.85 6.60 7.17
CA LEU A 160 -1.19 6.30 8.56
C LEU A 160 -0.66 7.40 9.51
N ILE A 161 0.59 7.84 9.32
CA ILE A 161 1.17 8.94 10.11
C ILE A 161 0.37 10.23 9.91
N LEU A 162 0.03 10.58 8.66
CA LEU A 162 -0.75 11.78 8.35
C LEU A 162 -2.16 11.71 8.94
N PHE A 163 -2.80 10.53 8.86
CA PHE A 163 -4.13 10.30 9.40
C PHE A 163 -4.16 10.49 10.92
N VAL A 164 -3.22 9.88 11.65
CA VAL A 164 -3.09 10.04 13.10
C VAL A 164 -2.80 11.49 13.50
N ARG A 165 -1.92 12.19 12.76
CA ARG A 165 -1.62 13.61 13.01
C ARG A 165 -2.84 14.50 12.84
N ARG A 166 -3.59 14.31 11.75
CA ARG A 166 -4.80 15.07 11.46
C ARG A 166 -5.85 14.88 12.54
N GLU A 167 -6.06 13.65 12.98
CA GLU A 167 -7.04 13.35 14.03
C GLU A 167 -6.67 14.00 15.37
N ARG A 168 -5.38 13.98 15.76
CA ARG A 168 -4.91 14.68 16.97
C ARG A 168 -5.19 16.17 16.92
N ALA A 169 -4.97 16.81 15.77
CA ALA A 169 -5.26 18.22 15.59
C ALA A 169 -6.77 18.54 15.72
N LEU A 170 -7.64 17.71 15.14
CA LEU A 170 -9.09 17.88 15.24
C LEU A 170 -9.59 17.76 16.69
N ARG A 171 -9.05 16.79 17.46
CA ARG A 171 -9.41 16.63 18.88
C ARG A 171 -8.97 17.82 19.73
N GLN A 172 -7.80 18.41 19.44
CA GLN A 172 -7.35 19.62 20.13
C GLN A 172 -8.27 20.81 19.85
N GLN A 173 -8.74 20.98 18.61
CA GLN A 173 -9.69 22.04 18.26
C GLN A 173 -11.04 21.87 18.96
N GLN A 174 -11.58 20.65 19.00
CA GLN A 174 -12.84 20.36 19.70
C GLN A 174 -12.73 20.62 21.20
N HIS A 175 -11.59 20.29 21.81
CA HIS A 175 -11.38 20.54 23.23
C HIS A 175 -11.32 22.05 23.54
N GLY A 176 -10.64 22.84 22.70
CA GLY A 176 -10.62 24.30 22.83
C GLY A 176 -12.01 24.93 22.72
N GLN A 177 -12.82 24.52 21.72
CA GLN A 177 -14.18 25.03 21.56
C GLN A 177 -15.11 24.67 22.73
N ARG A 178 -14.95 23.47 23.30
CA ARG A 178 -15.76 23.05 24.46
C ARG A 178 -15.47 23.91 25.69
N VAL A 179 -14.19 24.21 25.93
CA VAL A 179 -13.75 25.05 27.03
C VAL A 179 -14.30 26.48 26.88
N GLU A 180 -14.23 27.07 25.68
CA GLU A 180 -14.85 28.38 25.42
C GLU A 180 -16.36 28.37 25.67
N HIS A 181 -17.08 27.34 25.22
CA HIS A 181 -18.53 27.25 25.42
C HIS A 181 -18.92 27.14 26.90
N GLU A 182 -18.10 26.49 27.75
CA GLU A 182 -18.33 26.45 29.21
C GLU A 182 -18.10 27.82 29.86
N TYR A 183 -17.16 28.63 29.37
CA TYR A 183 -16.96 30.00 29.86
C TYR A 183 -18.14 30.93 29.56
N TRP A 184 -18.83 30.77 28.42
CA TRP A 184 -19.95 31.64 28.03
C TRP A 184 -21.30 31.26 28.66
N VAL A 185 -21.47 30.01 29.10
CA VAL A 185 -22.72 29.53 29.74
C VAL A 185 -22.68 29.70 31.28
N GLY A 186 -21.50 29.96 31.84
CA GLY A 186 -21.29 30.16 33.29
C GLY A 186 -21.52 31.58 33.82
N TYR A 187 -21.91 32.54 32.97
CA TYR A 187 -22.30 33.92 33.33
C TYR A 187 -23.78 34.16 33.00
#